data_AF-A0A226DHT6-F1
#
_entry.id   AF-A0A226DHT6-F1
#
_cell.length_a   1.000
_cell.length_b   1.000
_cell.length_c   1.000
_cell.angle_alpha   90.00
_cell.angle_beta   90.00
_cell.angle_gamma   90.00
#
_symmetry.space_group_name_H-M   'P 1'
#
loop_
_entity.id
_entity.type
_entity.pdbx_description
1 polymer ?
#
loop_
_entity_poly.entity_id
_entity_poly.type
_entity_poly.pdbx_seq_one_letter_code
_entity_poly.pdbx_strand_id
1 'polypeptide(L)'
;MEKKLLEFVPDPKCGKGAKISRILERCRVMIHFSCIHCFYTAPFFAFLIGCTKSNPVYAMLLDIYNFELYHGLIVNLVLRVVGGLGVGIGGMIMFSTIGTCLLLAAYCINCLNVWTLFLEPIEGKNGEMRLRGGLLFQNSVKMFNILKIMTFVESNMFREMMMPCAHHIFAVFFSTVSFVYFLKELSPHNPNGISVFVVILSVIVIAMITIMEVYAICFVAEAAIGSKIWIRQMKGWHGTDKYNRKVLHSLLPNSINIEFVTSLDSLRNGIEMKYFLTYVTRVSDTAITFLMMGG
;
A
#
# COMPACT_ATOMS: atom_id res chain seq x y z
N MET A 1 -9.43 -15.10 -11.31
CA MET A 1 -8.88 -13.91 -10.64
C MET A 1 -9.16 -12.65 -11.45
N GLU A 2 -8.88 -12.68 -12.75
CA GLU A 2 -9.14 -11.59 -13.72
C GLU A 2 -10.59 -11.08 -13.75
N LYS A 3 -11.61 -11.94 -13.71
CA LYS A 3 -13.02 -11.52 -13.58
C LYS A 3 -13.32 -10.77 -12.27
N LYS A 4 -12.72 -11.19 -11.15
CA LYS A 4 -12.84 -10.47 -9.86
C LYS A 4 -12.09 -9.13 -9.91
N LEU A 5 -10.94 -9.08 -10.58
CA LEU A 5 -10.20 -7.84 -10.87
C LEU A 5 -11.00 -6.87 -11.76
N LEU A 6 -11.72 -7.37 -12.76
CA LEU A 6 -12.63 -6.57 -13.59
C LEU A 6 -13.81 -6.02 -12.79
N GLU A 7 -14.31 -6.73 -11.77
CA GLU A 7 -15.30 -6.17 -10.84
C GLU A 7 -14.70 -5.00 -10.02
N PHE A 8 -13.39 -4.99 -9.76
CA PHE A 8 -12.73 -3.87 -9.09
C PHE A 8 -12.64 -2.61 -9.98
N VAL A 9 -12.68 -2.76 -11.30
CA VAL A 9 -12.71 -1.63 -12.24
C VAL A 9 -14.07 -0.93 -12.14
N PRO A 10 -14.11 0.39 -11.84
CA PRO A 10 -15.36 1.10 -11.70
C PRO A 10 -16.14 1.13 -13.02
N ASP A 11 -17.26 0.41 -13.09
CA ASP A 11 -18.20 0.46 -14.21
C ASP A 11 -18.91 1.84 -14.23
N PRO A 12 -18.70 2.67 -15.27
CA PRO A 12 -19.32 3.98 -15.37
C PRO A 12 -20.84 3.94 -15.57
N LYS A 13 -21.42 2.78 -15.92
CA LYS A 13 -22.85 2.64 -16.24
C LYS A 13 -23.71 2.11 -15.08
N CYS A 14 -23.11 1.70 -13.97
CA CYS A 14 -23.85 1.18 -12.81
C CYS A 14 -24.60 2.30 -12.09
N GLY A 15 -25.85 2.06 -11.67
CA GLY A 15 -26.67 3.06 -10.97
C GLY A 15 -25.93 3.71 -9.79
N LYS A 16 -25.78 5.05 -9.83
CA LYS A 16 -24.85 5.85 -9.02
C LYS A 16 -24.97 5.68 -7.49
N GLY A 17 -26.11 5.16 -6.99
CA GLY A 17 -26.33 4.83 -5.58
C GLY A 17 -25.66 3.53 -5.13
N ALA A 18 -25.74 2.46 -5.94
CA ALA A 18 -25.12 1.17 -5.64
C ALA A 18 -23.58 1.22 -5.71
N LYS A 19 -23.03 2.26 -6.36
CA LYS A 19 -21.59 2.49 -6.48
C LYS A 19 -20.95 2.93 -5.15
N ILE A 20 -21.60 3.81 -4.38
CA ILE A 20 -21.05 4.28 -3.09
C ILE A 20 -20.99 3.15 -2.07
N SER A 21 -22.10 2.42 -1.88
CA SER A 21 -22.14 1.34 -0.88
C SER A 21 -21.12 0.26 -1.18
N ARG A 22 -20.93 -0.08 -2.46
CA ARG A 22 -19.89 -1.03 -2.89
C ARG A 22 -18.48 -0.53 -2.63
N ILE A 23 -18.19 0.75 -2.88
CA ILE A 23 -16.88 1.36 -2.59
C ILE A 23 -16.63 1.32 -1.08
N LEU A 24 -17.58 1.79 -0.26
CA LEU A 24 -17.46 1.79 1.20
C LEU A 24 -17.24 0.38 1.75
N GLU A 25 -17.95 -0.61 1.22
CA GLU A 25 -17.77 -2.02 1.64
C GLU A 25 -16.37 -2.54 1.27
N ARG A 26 -15.85 -2.21 0.08
CA ARG A 26 -14.48 -2.57 -0.31
C ARG A 26 -13.44 -1.91 0.60
N CYS A 27 -13.62 -0.63 0.89
CA CYS A 27 -12.76 0.12 1.80
C CYS A 27 -12.75 -0.51 3.20
N ARG A 28 -13.93 -0.88 3.71
CA ARG A 28 -14.10 -1.55 4.99
C ARG A 28 -13.40 -2.92 5.02
N VAL A 29 -13.61 -3.74 3.98
CA VAL A 29 -12.98 -5.06 3.87
C VAL A 29 -11.46 -4.94 3.83
N MET A 30 -10.91 -4.00 3.05
CA MET A 30 -9.47 -3.77 3.02
C MET A 30 -8.91 -3.30 4.36
N ILE A 31 -9.54 -2.31 5.00
CA ILE A 31 -9.15 -1.86 6.35
C ILE A 31 -9.15 -3.04 7.33
N HIS A 32 -10.22 -3.84 7.33
CA HIS A 32 -10.33 -4.97 8.22
C HIS A 32 -9.24 -6.01 7.97
N PHE A 33 -8.95 -6.32 6.71
CA PHE A 33 -7.90 -7.23 6.30
C PHE A 33 -6.51 -6.71 6.71
N SER A 34 -6.23 -5.42 6.48
CA SER A 34 -4.99 -4.76 6.94
C SER A 34 -4.84 -4.82 8.46
N CYS A 35 -5.92 -4.57 9.22
CA CYS A 35 -5.91 -4.69 10.67
C CYS A 35 -5.57 -6.12 11.12
N ILE A 36 -6.27 -7.12 10.60
CA ILE A 36 -6.03 -8.52 10.95
C ILE A 36 -4.56 -8.89 10.68
N HIS A 37 -4.07 -8.50 9.50
CA HIS A 37 -2.73 -8.88 9.09
C HIS A 37 -1.63 -8.18 9.90
N CYS A 38 -1.70 -6.85 10.04
CA CYS A 38 -0.66 -6.07 10.72
C CYS A 38 -0.66 -6.26 12.24
N PHE A 39 -1.81 -6.42 12.88
CA PHE A 39 -1.86 -6.50 14.35
C PHE A 39 -1.85 -7.92 14.90
N TYR A 40 -2.24 -8.93 14.12
CA TYR A 40 -2.36 -10.30 14.63
C TYR A 40 -1.49 -11.27 13.86
N THR A 41 -1.67 -11.36 12.54
CA THR A 41 -1.00 -12.38 11.73
C THR A 41 0.51 -12.16 11.64
N ALA A 42 0.96 -10.94 11.33
CA ALA A 42 2.39 -10.65 11.17
C ALA A 42 3.19 -10.75 12.48
N PRO A 43 2.73 -10.22 13.64
CA PRO A 43 3.41 -10.43 14.91
C PRO A 43 3.49 -11.89 15.33
N PHE A 44 2.42 -12.66 15.08
CA PHE A 44 2.41 -14.11 15.33
C PHE A 44 3.47 -14.82 14.47
N PHE A 45 3.57 -14.51 13.18
CA PHE A 45 4.61 -15.07 12.33
C PHE A 45 6.01 -14.63 12.76
N ALA A 46 6.20 -13.38 13.18
CA ALA A 46 7.48 -12.91 13.71
C ALA A 46 7.91 -13.71 14.95
N PHE A 47 6.97 -13.99 15.86
CA PHE A 47 7.22 -14.86 17.02
C PHE A 47 7.62 -16.27 16.58
N LEU A 48 6.86 -16.89 15.66
CA LEU A 48 7.18 -18.24 15.18
C LEU A 48 8.57 -18.31 14.52
N ILE A 49 8.90 -17.34 13.68
CA ILE A 49 10.23 -17.23 13.05
C ILE A 49 11.30 -17.02 14.13
N GLY A 50 11.05 -16.18 15.12
CA GLY A 50 11.95 -15.97 16.26
C GLY A 50 12.20 -17.23 17.08
N CYS A 51 11.25 -18.17 17.13
CA CYS A 51 11.41 -19.48 17.76
C CYS A 51 12.18 -20.49 16.90
N THR A 52 12.51 -20.18 15.64
CA THR A 52 13.27 -21.09 14.76
C THR A 52 14.78 -21.03 15.03
N LYS A 53 15.53 -22.06 14.61
CA LYS A 53 17.01 -22.02 14.62
C LYS A 53 17.57 -20.94 13.68
N SER A 54 16.75 -20.46 12.74
CA SER A 54 17.09 -19.41 11.78
C SER A 54 17.01 -18.00 12.37
N ASN A 55 16.60 -17.85 13.64
CA ASN A 55 16.63 -16.55 14.30
C ASN A 55 18.08 -16.03 14.38
N PRO A 56 18.39 -14.84 13.83
CA PRO A 56 19.75 -14.32 13.81
C PRO A 56 20.34 -14.11 15.21
N VAL A 57 19.51 -13.76 16.20
CA VAL A 57 19.96 -13.62 17.59
C VAL A 57 20.34 -14.98 18.17
N TYR A 58 19.56 -16.03 17.85
CA TYR A 58 19.88 -17.39 18.27
C TYR A 58 21.18 -17.87 17.62
N ALA A 59 21.35 -17.66 16.31
CA ALA A 59 22.57 -18.01 15.59
C ALA A 59 23.80 -17.29 16.15
N MET A 60 23.71 -15.98 16.40
CA MET A 60 24.78 -15.20 17.01
C MET A 60 25.17 -15.72 18.39
N LEU A 61 24.17 -16.02 19.24
CA LEU A 61 24.43 -16.59 20.55
C LEU A 61 25.13 -17.97 20.44
N LEU A 62 24.76 -18.76 19.43
CA LEU A 62 25.32 -20.10 19.21
C LEU A 62 26.78 -20.02 18.77
N ASP A 63 27.11 -19.03 17.93
CA ASP A 63 28.48 -18.75 17.49
C ASP A 63 29.37 -18.26 18.64
N ILE A 64 28.82 -17.48 19.57
CA ILE A 64 29.54 -17.02 20.78
C ILE A 64 29.74 -18.19 21.75
N TYR A 65 28.73 -19.03 21.93
CA TYR A 65 28.76 -20.15 22.86
C TYR A 65 27.92 -21.32 22.36
N ASN A 66 28.54 -22.48 22.15
CA ASN A 66 27.87 -23.66 21.62
C ASN A 66 27.00 -24.38 22.68
N PHE A 67 25.89 -23.77 23.08
CA PHE A 67 24.97 -24.33 24.07
C PHE A 67 24.27 -25.62 23.60
N GLU A 68 24.21 -25.89 22.29
CA GLU A 68 23.69 -27.18 21.80
C GLU A 68 24.55 -28.36 22.25
N LEU A 69 25.88 -28.16 22.29
CA LEU A 69 26.82 -29.19 22.75
C LEU A 69 26.80 -29.38 24.26
N TYR A 70 26.71 -28.29 25.04
CA TYR A 70 26.96 -28.32 26.48
C TYR A 70 25.71 -28.41 27.38
N HIS A 71 24.55 -27.90 26.95
CA HIS A 71 23.41 -27.66 27.84
C HIS A 71 22.13 -28.46 27.48
N GLY A 72 22.20 -29.31 26.45
CA GLY A 72 21.13 -30.22 26.06
C GLY A 72 19.88 -29.55 25.47
N LEU A 73 18.86 -30.37 25.18
CA LEU A 73 17.67 -29.95 24.42
C LEU A 73 16.83 -28.87 25.13
N ILE A 74 16.74 -28.94 26.46
CA ILE A 74 15.86 -28.08 27.26
C ILE A 74 16.34 -26.62 27.22
N VAL A 75 17.64 -26.37 27.43
CA VAL A 75 18.19 -25.02 27.43
C VAL A 75 18.10 -24.39 26.03
N ASN A 76 18.34 -25.18 24.99
CA ASN A 76 18.13 -24.74 23.60
C ASN A 76 16.67 -24.31 23.37
N LEU A 77 15.70 -25.14 23.78
CA LEU A 77 14.28 -24.79 23.66
C LEU A 77 13.94 -23.49 24.40
N VAL A 78 14.44 -23.31 25.63
CA VAL A 78 14.22 -22.10 26.43
C VAL A 78 14.80 -20.87 25.74
N LEU A 79 16.06 -20.93 25.26
CA LEU A 79 16.69 -19.82 24.54
C LEU A 79 15.91 -19.44 23.28
N ARG A 80 15.40 -20.42 22.54
CA ARG A 80 14.58 -20.19 21.34
C ARG A 80 13.23 -19.57 21.67
N VAL A 81 12.56 -20.02 22.74
CA VAL A 81 11.28 -19.42 23.18
C VAL A 81 11.49 -17.99 23.67
N VAL A 82 12.53 -17.72 24.46
CA VAL A 82 12.84 -16.37 24.97
C VAL A 82 13.26 -15.43 23.84
N GLY A 83 14.14 -15.88 22.94
CA GLY A 83 14.51 -15.13 21.74
C GLY A 83 13.32 -14.87 20.84
N GLY A 84 12.45 -15.88 20.66
CA GLY A 84 11.19 -15.77 19.93
C GLY A 84 10.23 -14.75 20.54
N LEU A 85 10.09 -14.73 21.86
CA LEU A 85 9.30 -13.71 22.57
C LEU A 85 9.86 -12.30 22.32
N GLY A 86 11.17 -12.12 22.41
CA GLY A 86 11.82 -10.83 22.12
C GLY A 86 11.56 -10.35 20.69
N VAL A 87 11.76 -11.23 19.70
CA VAL A 87 11.45 -10.95 18.29
C VAL A 87 9.95 -10.70 18.09
N GLY A 88 9.09 -11.45 18.77
CA GLY A 88 7.64 -11.28 18.71
C GLY A 88 7.17 -9.92 19.24
N ILE A 89 7.69 -9.46 20.38
CA ILE A 89 7.39 -8.14 20.95
C ILE A 89 7.90 -7.03 20.03
N GLY A 90 9.16 -7.12 19.57
CA GLY A 90 9.72 -6.15 18.63
C GLY A 90 8.94 -6.10 17.32
N GLY A 91 8.59 -7.26 16.78
CA GLY A 91 7.73 -7.41 15.61
C GLY A 91 6.35 -6.80 15.83
N MET A 92 5.72 -7.03 16.98
CA MET A 92 4.43 -6.42 17.32
C MET A 92 4.48 -4.90 17.31
N ILE A 93 5.49 -4.28 17.94
CA ILE A 93 5.66 -2.82 17.96
C ILE A 93 5.86 -2.30 16.53
N MET A 94 6.75 -2.94 15.76
CA MET A 94 7.04 -2.56 14.38
C MET A 94 5.82 -2.67 13.48
N PHE A 95 5.17 -3.84 13.42
CA PHE A 95 4.00 -4.07 12.58
C PHE A 95 2.77 -3.28 13.02
N SER A 96 2.61 -3.02 14.33
CA SER A 96 1.55 -2.14 14.85
C SER A 96 1.76 -0.69 14.38
N THR A 97 3.00 -0.20 14.44
CA THR A 97 3.35 1.14 13.96
C THR A 97 3.08 1.25 12.46
N ILE A 98 3.61 0.32 11.66
CA ILE A 98 3.38 0.27 10.21
C ILE A 98 1.88 0.14 9.89
N GLY A 99 1.17 -0.76 10.57
CA GLY A 99 -0.25 -0.98 10.39
C GLY A 99 -1.07 0.27 10.69
N THR A 100 -0.76 0.98 11.77
CA THR A 100 -1.39 2.26 12.11
C THR A 100 -1.14 3.31 11.03
N CYS A 101 0.10 3.38 10.51
CA CYS A 101 0.44 4.28 9.41
C CYS A 101 -0.38 3.98 8.14
N LEU A 102 -0.48 2.70 7.76
CA LEU A 102 -1.24 2.25 6.60
C LEU A 102 -2.75 2.48 6.78
N LEU A 103 -3.27 2.30 7.98
CA LEU A 103 -4.68 2.56 8.28
C LEU A 103 -5.00 4.04 8.19
N LEU A 104 -4.17 4.89 8.79
CA LEU A 104 -4.29 6.33 8.65
C LEU A 104 -4.29 6.71 7.16
N ALA A 105 -3.40 6.07 6.37
CA ALA A 105 -3.38 6.27 4.94
C ALA A 105 -4.68 5.89 4.25
N ALA A 106 -5.17 4.66 4.50
CA ALA A 106 -6.42 4.18 3.95
C ALA A 106 -7.62 5.06 4.36
N TYR A 107 -7.65 5.57 5.60
CA TYR A 107 -8.72 6.46 6.08
C TYR A 107 -8.72 7.81 5.35
N CYS A 108 -7.56 8.44 5.23
CA CYS A 108 -7.35 9.67 4.47
C CYS A 108 -7.84 9.53 3.01
N ILE A 109 -7.34 8.49 2.35
CA ILE A 109 -7.74 8.04 1.01
C ILE A 109 -9.27 7.89 0.91
N ASN A 110 -9.88 7.14 1.81
CA ASN A 110 -11.32 6.91 1.80
C ASN A 110 -12.11 8.20 2.02
N CYS A 111 -11.63 9.08 2.90
CA CYS A 111 -12.22 10.38 3.14
C CYS A 111 -12.22 11.23 1.86
N LEU A 112 -11.06 11.36 1.20
CA LEU A 112 -10.95 12.06 -0.08
C LEU A 112 -11.87 11.48 -1.16
N ASN A 113 -11.98 10.15 -1.24
CA ASN A 113 -12.84 9.48 -2.21
C ASN A 113 -14.33 9.79 -1.96
N VAL A 114 -14.79 9.62 -0.71
CA VAL A 114 -16.17 9.93 -0.32
C VAL A 114 -16.51 11.38 -0.63
N TRP A 115 -15.63 12.32 -0.30
CA TRP A 115 -15.85 13.73 -0.58
C TRP A 115 -15.81 14.06 -2.08
N THR A 116 -14.96 13.39 -2.86
CA THR A 116 -14.94 13.53 -4.33
C THR A 116 -16.25 13.03 -4.93
N LEU A 117 -16.85 11.96 -4.39
CA LEU A 117 -18.16 11.45 -4.82
C LEU A 117 -19.32 12.41 -4.46
N PHE A 118 -19.18 13.24 -3.43
CA PHE A 118 -20.13 14.31 -3.14
C PHE A 118 -19.99 15.49 -4.11
N LEU A 119 -18.77 15.75 -4.58
CA LEU A 119 -18.51 16.74 -5.62
C LEU A 119 -18.88 16.24 -7.02
N GLU A 120 -19.08 14.93 -7.21
CA GLU A 120 -19.46 14.40 -8.51
C GLU A 120 -20.86 14.92 -8.92
N PRO A 121 -20.95 15.55 -10.08
CA PRO A 121 -22.20 16.10 -10.54
C PRO A 121 -23.23 15.05 -10.97
N ILE A 122 -24.50 15.35 -10.69
CA ILE A 122 -25.64 14.53 -11.09
C ILE A 122 -26.56 15.37 -11.95
N GLU A 123 -26.82 14.87 -13.16
CA GLU A 123 -27.83 15.41 -14.05
C GLU A 123 -29.22 15.04 -13.48
N GLY A 124 -30.00 16.07 -13.13
CA GLY A 124 -31.36 15.91 -12.66
C GLY A 124 -32.32 15.52 -13.79
N LYS A 125 -33.53 15.08 -13.43
CA LYS A 125 -34.57 14.67 -14.39
C LYS A 125 -34.93 15.75 -15.43
N ASN A 126 -34.68 17.02 -15.11
CA ASN A 126 -34.99 18.16 -15.96
C ASN A 126 -33.76 18.68 -16.73
N GLY A 127 -32.65 17.94 -16.76
CA GLY A 127 -31.37 18.43 -17.27
C GLY A 127 -30.68 19.45 -16.34
N GLU A 128 -31.32 19.80 -15.22
CA GLU A 128 -30.69 20.61 -14.18
C GLU A 128 -29.56 19.83 -13.51
N MET A 129 -28.34 20.29 -13.74
CA MET A 129 -27.15 19.79 -13.10
C MET A 129 -27.13 20.22 -11.63
N ARG A 130 -27.11 19.24 -10.72
CA ARG A 130 -26.98 19.48 -9.27
C ARG A 130 -25.85 18.65 -8.71
N LEU A 131 -25.08 19.24 -7.79
CA LEU A 131 -24.10 18.48 -7.02
C LEU A 131 -24.82 17.49 -6.09
N ARG A 132 -24.18 16.37 -5.80
CA ARG A 132 -24.73 15.35 -4.92
C ARG A 132 -24.94 15.96 -3.53
N GLY A 133 -26.18 15.97 -3.06
CA GLY A 133 -26.56 16.62 -1.79
C GLY A 133 -27.09 18.05 -1.91
N GLY A 134 -27.28 18.59 -3.11
CA GLY A 134 -27.88 19.92 -3.29
C GLY A 134 -26.97 21.08 -2.90
N LEU A 135 -25.65 20.85 -2.91
CA LEU A 135 -24.65 21.87 -2.58
C LEU A 135 -24.67 23.02 -3.60
N LEU A 136 -24.71 24.26 -3.09
CA LEU A 136 -24.53 25.48 -3.88
C LEU A 136 -23.10 25.60 -4.40
N PHE A 137 -22.91 26.31 -5.51
CA PHE A 137 -21.59 26.54 -6.13
C PHE A 137 -20.53 27.02 -5.11
N GLN A 138 -20.84 28.05 -4.31
CA GLN A 138 -19.91 28.59 -3.32
C GLN A 138 -19.51 27.55 -2.27
N ASN A 139 -20.44 26.72 -1.80
CA ASN A 139 -20.16 25.66 -0.85
C ASN A 139 -19.28 24.57 -1.48
N SER A 140 -19.51 24.26 -2.76
CA SER A 140 -18.69 23.28 -3.49
C SER A 140 -17.25 23.76 -3.70
N VAL A 141 -17.05 25.05 -3.99
CA VAL A 141 -15.72 25.66 -4.10
C VAL A 141 -15.02 25.67 -2.74
N LYS A 142 -15.73 26.04 -1.68
CA LYS A 142 -15.20 26.01 -0.31
C LYS A 142 -14.76 24.60 0.08
N MET A 143 -15.61 23.61 -0.21
CA MET A 143 -15.34 22.21 0.07
C MET A 143 -14.17 21.68 -0.77
N PHE A 144 -14.07 22.03 -2.05
CA PHE A 144 -12.91 21.70 -2.89
C PHE A 144 -11.61 22.31 -2.35
N ASN A 145 -11.63 23.56 -1.87
CA ASN A 145 -10.47 24.18 -1.24
C ASN A 145 -10.06 23.49 0.07
N ILE A 146 -11.02 23.08 0.90
CA ILE A 146 -10.75 22.28 2.11
C ILE A 146 -10.14 20.94 1.73
N LEU A 147 -10.69 20.25 0.73
CA LEU A 147 -10.13 18.99 0.23
C LEU A 147 -8.73 19.16 -0.31
N LYS A 148 -8.44 20.25 -1.03
CA LYS A 148 -7.08 20.59 -1.47
C LYS A 148 -6.12 20.76 -0.31
N ILE A 149 -6.51 21.45 0.76
CA ILE A 149 -5.68 21.60 1.96
C ILE A 149 -5.49 20.23 2.62
N MET A 150 -6.55 19.45 2.78
CA MET A 150 -6.50 18.10 3.36
C MET A 150 -5.57 17.20 2.56
N THR A 151 -5.70 17.15 1.24
CA THR A 151 -4.82 16.40 0.34
C THR A 151 -3.37 16.86 0.44
N PHE A 152 -3.10 18.16 0.59
CA PHE A 152 -1.74 18.67 0.79
C PHE A 152 -1.15 18.24 2.13
N VAL A 153 -1.92 18.36 3.22
CA VAL A 153 -1.53 17.90 4.56
C VAL A 153 -1.28 16.41 4.56
N GLU A 154 -2.18 15.63 3.97
CA GLU A 154 -2.04 14.18 3.80
C GLU A 154 -0.83 13.83 2.95
N SER A 155 -0.60 14.52 1.84
CA SER A 155 0.59 14.29 1.01
C SER A 155 1.88 14.59 1.77
N ASN A 156 1.92 15.63 2.61
CA ASN A 156 3.08 15.92 3.44
C ASN A 156 3.25 14.88 4.54
N MET A 157 2.17 14.50 5.21
CA MET A 157 2.15 13.46 6.23
C MET A 157 2.58 12.11 5.64
N PHE A 158 2.14 11.75 4.43
CA PHE A 158 2.62 10.57 3.72
C PHE A 158 4.07 10.71 3.32
N ARG A 159 4.51 11.89 2.85
CA ARG A 159 5.93 12.09 2.53
C ARG A 159 6.82 11.90 3.77
N GLU A 160 6.34 12.28 4.95
CA GLU A 160 7.06 12.16 6.22
C GLU A 160 6.94 10.76 6.86
N MET A 161 5.76 10.14 6.84
CA MET A 161 5.52 8.78 7.36
C MET A 161 5.99 7.66 6.42
N MET A 162 5.69 7.83 5.14
CA MET A 162 6.07 6.94 4.05
C MET A 162 7.03 7.71 3.17
N MET A 163 8.27 7.90 3.63
CA MET A 163 9.33 8.39 2.77
C MET A 163 9.19 7.63 1.42
N PRO A 164 8.94 8.30 0.29
CA PRO A 164 8.76 7.62 -0.99
C PRO A 164 9.97 6.76 -1.41
N CYS A 165 11.10 6.91 -0.73
CA CYS A 165 12.22 5.96 -0.82
C CYS A 165 11.99 4.68 -0.01
N ALA A 166 11.30 4.74 1.12
CA ALA A 166 11.06 3.62 2.01
C ALA A 166 10.07 2.59 1.46
N HIS A 167 9.02 2.95 0.69
CA HIS A 167 8.16 1.90 0.11
C HIS A 167 8.90 1.08 -0.94
N HIS A 168 9.73 1.70 -1.78
CA HIS A 168 10.56 0.99 -2.75
C HIS A 168 11.71 0.26 -2.06
N ILE A 169 12.33 0.83 -1.02
CA ILE A 169 13.35 0.15 -0.22
C ILE A 169 12.75 -1.00 0.58
N PHE A 170 11.57 -0.87 1.17
CA PHE A 170 10.89 -1.94 1.91
C PHE A 170 10.33 -2.99 0.96
N ALA A 171 9.73 -2.60 -0.17
CA ALA A 171 9.28 -3.55 -1.18
C ALA A 171 10.47 -4.31 -1.76
N VAL A 172 11.56 -3.63 -2.14
CA VAL A 172 12.83 -4.26 -2.55
C VAL A 172 13.36 -5.13 -1.42
N PHE A 173 13.49 -4.61 -0.20
CA PHE A 173 14.11 -5.31 0.93
C PHE A 173 13.32 -6.56 1.31
N PHE A 174 12.01 -6.44 1.56
CA PHE A 174 11.17 -7.58 1.88
C PHE A 174 11.06 -8.55 0.70
N SER A 175 10.94 -8.08 -0.54
CA SER A 175 10.94 -8.97 -1.71
C SER A 175 12.28 -9.66 -1.89
N THR A 176 13.41 -8.97 -1.72
CA THR A 176 14.76 -9.53 -1.76
C THR A 176 14.96 -10.56 -0.67
N VAL A 177 14.58 -10.26 0.57
CA VAL A 177 14.66 -11.20 1.70
C VAL A 177 13.79 -12.43 1.43
N SER A 178 12.52 -12.23 1.05
CA SER A 178 11.60 -13.32 0.70
C SER A 178 12.11 -14.15 -0.49
N PHE A 179 12.70 -13.49 -1.49
CA PHE A 179 13.25 -14.14 -2.68
C PHE A 179 14.54 -14.91 -2.37
N VAL A 180 15.41 -14.39 -1.51
CA VAL A 180 16.58 -15.11 -1.00
C VAL A 180 16.15 -16.35 -0.24
N TYR A 181 15.15 -16.26 0.66
CA TYR A 181 14.62 -17.44 1.33
C TYR A 181 14.00 -18.43 0.36
N PHE A 182 13.26 -17.95 -0.65
CA PHE A 182 12.67 -18.79 -1.69
C PHE A 182 13.74 -19.54 -2.51
N LEU A 183 14.79 -18.83 -2.97
CA LEU A 183 15.89 -19.42 -3.73
C LEU A 183 16.73 -20.37 -2.86
N LYS A 184 16.96 -20.02 -1.59
CA LYS A 184 17.68 -20.89 -0.65
C LYS A 184 16.94 -22.21 -0.44
N GLU A 185 15.62 -22.17 -0.30
CA GLU A 185 14.81 -23.38 -0.16
C GLU A 185 14.79 -24.24 -1.43
N LEU A 186 14.82 -23.62 -2.62
CA LEU A 186 14.87 -24.33 -3.91
C LEU A 186 16.28 -24.79 -4.32
N SER A 187 17.32 -24.41 -3.59
CA SER A 187 18.69 -24.79 -3.92
C SER A 187 18.88 -26.30 -3.80
N PRO A 188 19.47 -26.98 -4.80
CA PRO A 188 19.74 -28.43 -4.74
C PRO A 188 20.72 -28.81 -3.63
N HIS A 189 21.44 -27.83 -3.07
CA HIS A 189 22.38 -28.02 -1.95
C HIS A 189 21.71 -27.88 -0.58
N ASN A 190 20.40 -27.70 -0.50
CA ASN A 190 19.70 -27.62 0.79
C ASN A 190 19.60 -29.04 1.40
N PRO A 191 20.37 -29.36 2.46
CA PRO A 191 20.38 -30.70 3.03
C PRO A 191 19.08 -31.06 3.75
N ASN A 192 18.26 -30.05 4.09
CA ASN A 192 17.06 -30.21 4.90
C ASN A 192 15.79 -30.40 4.05
N GLY A 193 15.91 -30.44 2.72
CA GLY A 193 14.78 -30.46 1.80
C GLY A 193 14.01 -29.13 1.74
N ILE A 194 13.06 -29.04 0.83
CA ILE A 194 12.31 -27.81 0.56
C ILE A 194 11.25 -27.59 1.64
N SER A 195 11.37 -26.50 2.41
CA SER A 195 10.33 -26.06 3.34
C SER A 195 9.17 -25.39 2.60
N VAL A 196 8.12 -26.16 2.34
CA VAL A 196 6.87 -25.67 1.72
C VAL A 196 6.30 -24.46 2.46
N PHE A 197 6.44 -24.41 3.80
CA PHE A 197 5.95 -23.31 4.62
C PHE A 197 6.67 -21.98 4.32
N VAL A 198 8.02 -22.00 4.23
CA VAL A 198 8.82 -20.81 3.95
C VAL A 198 8.52 -20.29 2.55
N VAL A 199 8.41 -21.20 1.57
CA VAL A 199 8.04 -20.86 0.20
C VAL A 199 6.67 -20.17 0.13
N ILE A 200 5.65 -20.74 0.78
CA ILE A 200 4.30 -20.15 0.82
C ILE A 200 4.33 -18.78 1.49
N LEU A 201 5.03 -18.63 2.62
CA LEU A 201 5.12 -17.37 3.33
C LEU A 201 5.78 -16.28 2.48
N SER A 202 6.88 -16.59 1.79
CA SER A 202 7.55 -15.66 0.86
C SER A 202 6.62 -15.22 -0.26
N VAL A 203 5.87 -16.15 -0.87
CA VAL A 203 4.90 -15.82 -1.93
C VAL A 203 3.79 -14.90 -1.40
N ILE A 204 3.25 -15.18 -0.21
CA ILE A 204 2.22 -14.34 0.41
C ILE A 204 2.74 -12.92 0.66
N VAL A 205 3.95 -12.78 1.22
CA VAL A 205 4.56 -11.47 1.49
C VAL A 205 4.77 -10.67 0.21
N ILE A 206 5.34 -11.29 -0.83
CA ILE A 206 5.53 -10.65 -2.14
C ILE A 206 4.19 -10.21 -2.75
N ALA A 207 3.18 -11.09 -2.72
CA ALA A 207 1.85 -10.78 -3.24
C ALA A 207 1.20 -9.61 -2.49
N MET A 208 1.29 -9.60 -1.16
CA MET A 208 0.74 -8.53 -0.32
C MET A 208 1.38 -7.17 -0.61
N ILE A 209 2.71 -7.11 -0.68
CA ILE A 209 3.44 -5.88 -1.01
C ILE A 209 3.04 -5.37 -2.39
N THR A 210 2.98 -6.27 -3.39
CA THR A 210 2.57 -5.93 -4.75
C THR A 210 1.15 -5.36 -4.80
N ILE A 211 0.21 -5.98 -4.09
CA ILE A 211 -1.19 -5.52 -4.03
C ILE A 211 -1.27 -4.12 -3.41
N MET A 212 -0.53 -3.88 -2.32
CA MET A 212 -0.51 -2.58 -1.65
C MET A 212 0.05 -1.48 -2.56
N GLU A 213 1.11 -1.78 -3.30
CA GLU A 213 1.73 -0.83 -4.23
C GLU A 213 0.78 -0.48 -5.39
N VAL A 214 0.21 -1.50 -6.04
CA VAL A 214 -0.78 -1.31 -7.11
C VAL A 214 -1.98 -0.52 -6.59
N TYR A 215 -2.45 -0.83 -5.38
CA TYR A 215 -3.56 -0.11 -4.76
C TYR A 215 -3.26 1.37 -4.56
N ALA A 216 -2.08 1.71 -4.02
CA ALA A 216 -1.65 3.08 -3.83
C ALA A 216 -1.59 3.85 -5.17
N ILE A 217 -1.03 3.22 -6.21
CA ILE A 217 -0.94 3.78 -7.57
C ILE A 217 -2.33 4.04 -8.15
N CYS A 218 -3.20 3.03 -8.16
CA CYS A 218 -4.56 3.14 -8.70
C CYS A 218 -5.36 4.24 -7.99
N PHE A 219 -5.21 4.34 -6.67
CA PHE A 219 -5.93 5.33 -5.89
C PHE A 219 -5.48 6.77 -6.21
N VAL A 220 -4.17 7.02 -6.24
CA VAL A 220 -3.62 8.34 -6.58
C VAL A 220 -4.09 8.75 -7.99
N ALA A 221 -4.10 7.80 -8.92
CA ALA A 221 -4.61 8.02 -10.27
C ALA A 221 -6.11 8.39 -10.28
N GLU A 222 -6.95 7.65 -9.53
CA GLU A 222 -8.39 7.90 -9.46
C GLU A 222 -8.69 9.27 -8.85
N ALA A 223 -8.01 9.67 -7.77
CA ALA A 223 -8.13 10.99 -7.16
C ALA A 223 -7.73 12.12 -8.13
N ALA A 224 -6.63 11.94 -8.85
CA ALA A 224 -6.16 12.91 -9.85
C ALA A 224 -7.16 13.06 -11.01
N ILE A 225 -7.68 11.95 -11.53
CA ILE A 225 -8.70 11.93 -12.60
C ILE A 225 -9.99 12.60 -12.10
N GLY A 226 -10.46 12.25 -10.90
CA GLY A 226 -11.65 12.81 -10.28
C GLY A 226 -11.58 14.33 -10.16
N SER A 227 -10.43 14.86 -9.71
CA SER A 227 -10.24 16.32 -9.61
C SER A 227 -10.28 17.03 -10.97
N LYS A 228 -9.69 16.44 -12.02
CA LYS A 228 -9.70 17.00 -13.38
C LYS A 228 -11.11 16.98 -13.99
N ILE A 229 -11.84 15.89 -13.81
CA ILE A 229 -13.22 15.75 -14.27
C ILE A 229 -14.10 16.80 -13.61
N TRP A 230 -13.98 16.97 -12.28
CA TRP A 230 -14.74 17.97 -11.53
C TRP A 230 -14.49 19.39 -12.06
N ILE A 231 -13.22 19.81 -12.20
CA ILE A 231 -12.91 21.15 -12.73
C ILE A 231 -13.48 21.34 -14.13
N ARG A 232 -13.35 20.35 -15.02
CA ARG A 232 -13.87 20.43 -16.38
C ARG A 232 -15.38 20.61 -16.39
N GLN A 233 -16.10 19.86 -15.57
CA GLN A 233 -17.55 19.94 -15.46
C GLN A 233 -17.99 21.29 -14.88
N MET A 234 -17.36 21.74 -13.79
CA MET A 234 -17.68 23.04 -13.18
C MET A 234 -17.41 24.21 -14.12
N LYS A 235 -16.35 24.15 -14.94
CA LYS A 235 -16.08 25.13 -16.01
C LYS A 235 -17.16 25.14 -17.07
N GLY A 236 -17.67 23.98 -17.47
CA GLY A 236 -18.78 23.89 -18.42
C GLY A 236 -20.06 24.55 -17.90
N TRP A 237 -20.33 24.43 -16.60
CA TRP A 237 -21.60 24.87 -16.01
C TRP A 237 -21.62 26.32 -15.56
N HIS A 238 -20.54 26.75 -14.91
CA HIS A 238 -20.46 28.07 -14.30
C HIS A 238 -19.50 29.00 -15.06
N GLY A 239 -18.92 28.56 -16.17
CA GLY A 239 -17.99 29.35 -16.97
C GLY A 239 -18.60 30.53 -17.72
N THR A 240 -19.94 30.59 -17.83
CA THR A 240 -20.66 31.73 -18.41
C THR A 240 -20.62 32.95 -17.49
N ASP A 241 -20.69 32.73 -16.18
CA ASP A 241 -20.58 33.81 -15.20
C ASP A 241 -19.12 34.24 -15.03
N LYS A 242 -18.87 35.56 -15.18
CA LYS A 242 -17.52 36.14 -15.18
C LYS A 242 -16.81 35.94 -13.83
N TYR A 243 -17.55 36.00 -12.73
CA TYR A 243 -16.99 35.82 -11.38
C TYR A 243 -16.62 34.35 -11.15
N ASN A 244 -17.56 33.43 -11.37
CA ASN A 244 -17.36 31.99 -11.21
C ASN A 244 -16.26 31.46 -12.13
N ARG A 245 -16.17 31.96 -13.37
CA ARG A 245 -15.07 31.64 -14.29
C ARG A 245 -13.71 32.03 -13.70
N LYS A 246 -13.57 33.24 -13.13
CA LYS A 246 -12.32 33.66 -12.48
C LYS A 246 -11.95 32.75 -11.30
N VAL A 247 -12.93 32.40 -10.48
CA VAL A 247 -12.74 31.46 -9.36
C VAL A 247 -12.31 30.08 -9.88
N LEU A 248 -12.95 29.54 -10.91
CA LEU A 248 -12.59 28.24 -11.49
C LEU A 248 -11.25 28.24 -12.22
N HIS A 249 -10.78 29.39 -12.71
CA HIS A 249 -9.45 29.53 -13.29
C HIS A 249 -8.34 29.62 -12.23
N SER A 250 -8.62 30.15 -11.04
CA SER A 250 -7.66 30.12 -9.92
C SER A 250 -7.60 28.75 -9.24
N LEU A 251 -8.64 27.93 -9.39
CA LEU A 251 -8.63 26.53 -8.99
C LEU A 251 -7.75 25.72 -9.95
N LEU A 252 -6.53 25.45 -9.50
CA LEU A 252 -5.69 24.42 -10.10
C LEU A 252 -6.31 23.05 -9.81
N PRO A 253 -6.21 22.08 -10.74
CA PRO A 253 -6.47 20.68 -10.42
C PRO A 253 -5.78 20.31 -9.13
N ASN A 254 -6.45 19.53 -8.29
CA ASN A 254 -5.78 18.73 -7.26
C ASN A 254 -4.98 17.61 -7.96
N SER A 255 -4.16 17.97 -8.94
CA SER A 255 -2.97 17.21 -9.23
C SER A 255 -2.06 17.49 -8.07
N ILE A 256 -2.08 16.61 -7.07
CA ILE A 256 -0.94 16.51 -6.19
C ILE A 256 0.23 16.29 -7.15
N ASN A 257 1.09 17.30 -7.31
CA ASN A 257 2.30 17.19 -8.10
C ASN A 257 3.31 16.41 -7.26
N ILE A 258 2.91 15.23 -6.81
CA ILE A 258 3.82 14.24 -6.28
C ILE A 258 4.55 13.77 -7.52
N GLU A 259 5.86 13.60 -7.45
CA GLU A 259 6.64 12.88 -8.47
C GLU A 259 5.98 11.55 -8.87
N PHE A 260 5.08 11.03 -8.03
CA PHE A 260 4.15 9.93 -8.28
C PHE A 260 3.20 10.10 -9.47
N VAL A 261 2.73 11.32 -9.79
CA VAL A 261 1.88 11.56 -10.97
C VAL A 261 2.73 11.60 -12.24
N THR A 262 3.94 12.15 -12.15
CA THR A 262 4.94 12.07 -13.21
C THR A 262 5.40 10.62 -13.43
N SER A 263 5.49 9.82 -12.37
CA SER A 263 5.73 8.38 -12.45
C SER A 263 4.50 7.59 -12.89
N LEU A 264 3.27 8.09 -12.67
CA LEU A 264 2.02 7.52 -13.20
C LEU A 264 1.84 7.81 -14.68
N ASP A 265 2.23 9.00 -15.14
CA ASP A 265 2.26 9.35 -16.57
C ASP A 265 3.39 8.56 -17.26
N SER A 266 4.50 8.30 -16.56
CA SER A 266 5.47 7.30 -16.99
C SER A 266 4.92 5.88 -16.93
N LEU A 267 3.99 5.53 -16.03
CA LEU A 267 3.34 4.21 -15.95
C LEU A 267 2.32 3.98 -17.08
N ARG A 268 1.52 5.01 -17.36
CA ARG A 268 0.41 5.03 -18.32
C ARG A 268 0.87 5.14 -19.75
N ASN A 269 1.92 5.92 -20.03
CA ASN A 269 2.56 5.97 -21.34
C ASN A 269 3.49 4.74 -21.56
N GLY A 270 3.23 3.68 -20.81
CA GLY A 270 4.08 2.54 -20.58
C GLY A 270 5.16 2.94 -19.58
N ILE A 271 5.12 2.35 -18.36
CA ILE A 271 6.33 2.23 -17.54
C ILE A 271 7.41 1.95 -18.56
N GLU A 272 8.41 2.82 -18.70
CA GLU A 272 9.63 2.43 -19.39
C GLU A 272 9.91 1.06 -18.82
N MET A 273 9.69 -0.05 -19.55
CA MET A 273 9.72 -1.39 -18.97
C MET A 273 10.97 -1.55 -18.10
N LYS A 274 12.03 -0.83 -18.50
CA LYS A 274 13.14 -0.31 -17.72
C LYS A 274 12.94 -0.04 -16.23
N TYR A 275 11.97 0.70 -15.69
CA TYR A 275 11.83 0.95 -14.24
C TYR A 275 11.45 -0.34 -13.50
N PHE A 276 10.41 -1.04 -13.96
CA PHE A 276 10.03 -2.33 -13.39
C PHE A 276 11.13 -3.38 -13.58
N LEU A 277 11.75 -3.44 -14.77
CA LEU A 277 12.91 -4.28 -15.04
C LEU A 277 14.09 -3.88 -14.16
N THR A 278 14.36 -2.60 -13.93
CA THR A 278 15.44 -2.15 -13.04
C THR A 278 15.13 -2.54 -11.59
N TYR A 279 13.88 -2.50 -11.15
CA TYR A 279 13.46 -3.03 -9.86
C TYR A 279 13.73 -4.55 -9.78
N VAL A 280 13.22 -5.32 -10.74
CA VAL A 280 13.40 -6.79 -10.79
C VAL A 280 14.88 -7.15 -10.87
N THR A 281 15.65 -6.46 -11.71
CA THR A 281 17.10 -6.64 -11.86
C THR A 281 17.82 -6.30 -10.56
N ARG A 282 17.52 -5.17 -9.90
CA ARG A 282 18.13 -4.84 -8.60
C ARG A 282 17.82 -5.87 -7.52
N VAL A 283 16.57 -6.31 -7.43
CA VAL A 283 16.14 -7.35 -6.47
C VAL A 283 16.88 -8.66 -6.75
N SER A 284 16.97 -9.05 -8.03
CA SER A 284 17.62 -10.29 -8.47
C SER A 284 19.14 -10.23 -8.26
N ASP A 285 19.80 -9.17 -8.71
CA ASP A 285 21.25 -8.97 -8.58
C ASP A 285 21.67 -8.92 -7.12
N THR A 286 20.90 -8.22 -6.28
CA THR A 286 21.17 -8.16 -4.83
C THR A 286 20.98 -9.53 -4.18
N ALA A 287 19.92 -10.26 -4.54
CA ALA A 287 19.68 -11.61 -4.03
C ALA A 287 20.79 -12.59 -4.46
N ILE A 288 21.22 -12.55 -5.73
CA ILE A 288 22.31 -13.36 -6.26
C ILE A 288 23.62 -13.02 -5.53
N THR A 289 23.91 -11.73 -5.35
CA THR A 289 25.11 -11.27 -4.63
C THR A 289 25.13 -11.81 -3.20
N PHE A 290 24.00 -11.73 -2.48
CA PHE A 290 23.88 -12.31 -1.13
C PHE A 290 24.09 -13.83 -1.13
N LEU A 291 23.54 -14.55 -2.11
CA LEU A 291 23.74 -15.99 -2.24
C LEU A 291 25.21 -16.36 -2.53
N MET A 292 25.93 -15.54 -3.30
CA MET A 292 27.34 -15.80 -3.62
C MET A 292 28.31 -15.39 -2.50
N MET A 293 27.97 -14.37 -1.69
CA MET A 293 28.83 -13.90 -0.60
C MET A 293 28.65 -14.66 0.72
N GLY A 294 27.56 -15.43 0.88
CA GLY A 294 27.17 -16.06 2.15
C GLY A 294 26.67 -17.49 2.03
N GLY A 295 27.17 -18.25 1.07
CA GLY A 295 27.11 -19.72 1.07
C GLY A 295 28.22 -20.31 1.91
#